data_AF-Q5C4J1-F1
#
_entry.id   AF-Q5C4J1-F1
#
_cell.length_a   1.000
_cell.length_b   1.000
_cell.length_c   1.000
_cell.angle_alpha   90.00
_cell.angle_beta   90.00
_cell.angle_gamma   90.00
#
_symmetry.space_group_name_H-M   'P 1'
#
loop_
_entity.id
_entity.type
_entity.pdbx_description
1 polymer ?
#
loop_
_entity_poly.entity_id
_entity_poly.type
_entity_poly.pdbx_seq_one_letter_code
_entity_poly.pdbx_strand_id
1 'polypeptide(L)'
;MGLCDALKGNVTFEKIRPYVMSCLPDDSLAYESCIADLELASVYLDCTYFILRVINTELLQIQRLAQMKSDIFYRNILTVFDLLLKPEKRPSEFLGELPKPKSDLYRYSKCSHLRHYFTQVWVSFLNNKLSDDVRLEAVRFLGNGRMNRLAEIRLLADHIIPIFDPDPENKLS
;
A
#
# COMPACT_ATOMS: atom_id res chain seq x y z
N MET A 1 5.98 23.84 1.84
CA MET A 1 5.90 23.26 3.20
C MET A 1 5.67 21.77 2.99
N GLY A 2 6.58 20.91 3.45
CA GLY A 2 6.55 19.48 3.11
C GLY A 2 5.47 18.72 3.89
N LEU A 3 5.13 17.51 3.43
CA LEU A 3 4.12 16.66 4.08
C LEU A 3 4.39 16.48 5.58
N CYS A 4 5.64 16.15 5.95
CA CYS A 4 6.01 15.92 7.33
C CYS A 4 5.80 17.17 8.21
N ASP A 5 6.06 18.36 7.69
CA ASP A 5 5.83 19.62 8.40
C ASP A 5 4.34 19.85 8.67
N ALA A 6 3.49 19.52 7.68
CA ALA A 6 2.04 19.66 7.79
C ALA A 6 1.40 18.67 8.78
N LEU A 7 2.04 17.52 9.01
CA LEU A 7 1.54 16.45 9.87
C LEU A 7 2.13 16.47 11.29
N LYS A 8 3.25 17.16 11.51
CA LYS A 8 4.01 17.12 12.75
C LYS A 8 3.13 17.36 13.98
N GLY A 9 3.22 16.44 14.95
CA GLY A 9 2.45 16.51 16.20
C GLY A 9 0.96 16.15 16.08
N ASN A 10 0.41 15.94 14.88
CA ASN A 10 -1.00 15.57 14.72
C ASN A 10 -1.21 14.79 13.42
N VAL A 11 -0.73 13.54 13.44
CA VAL A 11 -0.87 12.58 12.34
C VAL A 11 -2.21 11.84 12.47
N THR A 12 -3.09 12.03 11.48
CA THR A 12 -4.40 11.36 11.44
C THR A 12 -4.71 10.86 10.03
N PHE A 13 -5.67 9.94 9.94
CA PHE A 13 -6.18 9.43 8.66
C PHE A 13 -6.63 10.58 7.73
N GLU A 14 -7.47 11.49 8.23
CA GLU A 14 -8.02 12.59 7.42
C GLU A 14 -6.95 13.55 6.90
N LYS A 15 -5.87 13.75 7.68
CA LYS A 15 -4.77 14.63 7.27
C LYS A 15 -3.84 13.97 6.26
N ILE A 16 -3.59 12.66 6.38
CA ILE A 16 -2.73 11.93 5.44
C ILE A 16 -3.45 11.64 4.12
N ARG A 17 -4.75 11.34 4.18
CA ARG A 17 -5.56 10.94 3.02
C ARG A 17 -5.34 11.81 1.77
N PRO A 18 -5.44 13.15 1.79
CA PRO A 18 -5.28 13.95 0.57
C PRO A 18 -3.91 13.77 -0.10
N TYR A 19 -2.83 13.58 0.68
CA TYR A 19 -1.48 13.39 0.14
C TYR A 19 -1.25 11.99 -0.44
N VAL A 20 -1.89 10.98 0.14
CA VAL A 20 -1.90 9.64 -0.45
C VAL A 20 -2.71 9.67 -1.74
N MET A 21 -3.89 10.29 -1.74
CA MET A 21 -4.76 10.37 -2.93
C MET A 21 -4.13 11.21 -4.06
N SER A 22 -3.33 12.23 -3.75
CA SER A 22 -2.59 12.97 -4.78
C SER A 22 -1.49 12.15 -5.46
N CYS A 23 -1.08 11.03 -4.85
CA CYS A 23 -0.19 10.05 -5.45
C CYS A 23 -0.95 8.99 -6.26
N LEU A 24 -2.27 8.99 -6.26
CA LEU A 24 -3.10 7.99 -6.94
C LEU A 24 -4.05 8.61 -7.98
N PRO A 25 -3.57 9.50 -8.89
CA PRO A 25 -4.40 9.95 -10.00
C PRO A 25 -4.81 8.76 -10.89
N ASP A 26 -5.99 8.88 -11.50
CA ASP A 26 -6.57 7.84 -12.33
C ASP A 26 -6.18 7.96 -13.81
N ASP A 27 -5.73 9.14 -14.25
CA ASP A 27 -5.49 9.46 -15.66
C ASP A 27 -4.01 9.65 -16.02
N SER A 28 -3.14 9.73 -15.00
CA SER A 28 -1.74 10.10 -15.15
C SER A 28 -0.86 9.41 -14.11
N LEU A 29 0.44 9.32 -14.37
CA LEU A 29 1.38 8.86 -13.35
C LEU A 29 1.51 9.91 -12.25
N ALA A 30 1.70 9.45 -11.01
CA ALA A 30 1.92 10.33 -9.87
C ALA A 30 3.14 11.24 -10.09
N TYR A 31 3.01 12.51 -9.70
CA TYR A 31 4.15 13.44 -9.71
C TYR A 31 5.23 12.96 -8.73
N GLU A 32 6.48 13.02 -9.16
CA GLU A 32 7.65 12.61 -8.37
C GLU A 32 7.70 13.31 -7.00
N SER A 33 7.33 14.59 -6.95
CA SER A 33 7.28 15.35 -5.69
C SER A 33 6.31 14.76 -4.66
N CYS A 34 5.15 14.25 -5.11
CA CYS A 34 4.17 13.64 -4.21
C CYS A 34 4.69 12.30 -3.65
N ILE A 35 5.37 11.52 -4.49
CA ILE A 35 6.00 10.26 -4.09
C ILE A 35 7.14 10.51 -3.10
N ALA A 36 7.99 11.51 -3.35
CA ALA A 36 9.07 11.89 -2.44
C ALA A 36 8.55 12.34 -1.07
N ASP A 37 7.43 13.08 -1.03
CA ASP A 37 6.78 13.46 0.22
C ASP A 37 6.29 12.22 1.00
N LEU A 38 5.67 11.25 0.33
CA LEU A 38 5.27 9.98 0.96
C LEU A 38 6.48 9.17 1.43
N GLU A 39 7.59 9.20 0.70
CA GLU A 39 8.83 8.50 1.07
C GLU A 39 9.34 9.01 2.41
N LEU A 40 9.46 10.34 2.53
CA LEU A 40 9.87 11.00 3.77
C LEU A 40 8.91 10.72 4.93
N ALA A 41 7.61 10.64 4.67
CA ALA A 41 6.63 10.31 5.70
C ALA A 41 6.67 8.81 6.09
N SER A 42 6.99 7.92 5.16
CA SER A 42 7.00 6.47 5.40
C SER A 42 8.05 6.00 6.41
N VAL A 43 9.01 6.84 6.80
CA VAL A 43 9.97 6.51 7.86
C VAL A 43 9.36 6.54 9.27
N TYR A 44 8.12 7.01 9.40
CA TYR A 44 7.38 7.06 10.67
C TYR A 44 6.29 5.97 10.73
N LEU A 45 6.10 5.40 11.91
CA LEU A 45 5.21 4.26 12.16
C LEU A 45 3.73 4.60 11.95
N ASP A 46 3.29 5.73 12.49
CA ASP A 46 1.94 6.27 12.34
C ASP A 46 1.64 6.68 10.89
N CYS A 47 2.59 7.35 10.24
CA CYS A 47 2.46 7.69 8.82
C CYS A 47 2.33 6.44 7.95
N THR A 48 3.22 5.45 8.12
CA THR A 48 3.15 4.18 7.40
C THR A 48 1.80 3.49 7.60
N TYR A 49 1.33 3.42 8.86
CA TYR A 49 0.03 2.86 9.18
C TYR A 49 -1.10 3.54 8.41
N PHE A 50 -1.16 4.88 8.44
CA PHE A 50 -2.23 5.61 7.78
C PHE A 50 -2.12 5.60 6.26
N ILE A 51 -0.92 5.59 5.67
CA ILE A 51 -0.73 5.41 4.23
C ILE A 51 -1.36 4.08 3.79
N LEU A 52 -0.99 2.98 4.44
CA LEU A 52 -1.56 1.65 4.17
C LEU A 52 -3.08 1.65 4.37
N ARG A 53 -3.56 2.30 5.44
CA ARG A 53 -4.99 2.36 5.74
C ARG A 53 -5.78 3.13 4.70
N VAL A 54 -5.26 4.24 4.18
CA VAL A 54 -5.91 5.00 3.11
C VAL A 54 -6.01 4.13 1.86
N ILE A 55 -4.90 3.55 1.40
CA ILE A 55 -4.89 2.69 0.21
C ILE A 55 -5.88 1.52 0.36
N ASN A 56 -5.84 0.80 1.48
CA ASN A 56 -6.74 -0.33 1.71
C ASN A 56 -8.21 0.10 1.75
N THR A 57 -8.50 1.27 2.34
CA THR A 57 -9.87 1.82 2.39
C THR A 57 -10.39 2.08 0.98
N GLU A 58 -9.58 2.69 0.12
CA GLU A 58 -9.94 2.95 -1.28
C GLU A 58 -10.12 1.65 -2.08
N LEU A 59 -9.19 0.68 -1.94
CA LEU A 59 -9.27 -0.62 -2.62
C LEU A 59 -10.54 -1.39 -2.25
N LEU A 60 -10.90 -1.42 -0.96
CA LEU A 60 -12.13 -2.07 -0.49
C LEU A 60 -13.38 -1.32 -0.95
N GLN A 61 -13.34 0.01 -1.03
CA GLN A 61 -14.44 0.81 -1.53
C GLN A 61 -14.68 0.59 -3.03
N ILE A 62 -13.62 0.52 -3.83
CA ILE A 62 -13.68 0.21 -5.27
C ILE A 62 -14.39 -1.14 -5.48
N GLN A 63 -13.97 -2.17 -4.74
CA GLN A 63 -14.60 -3.49 -4.79
C GLN A 63 -16.07 -3.46 -4.38
N ARG A 64 -16.37 -2.86 -3.21
CA ARG A 64 -17.73 -2.80 -2.66
C ARG A 64 -18.70 -2.08 -3.59
N LEU A 65 -18.24 -1.03 -4.25
CA LEU A 65 -19.04 -0.23 -5.16
C LEU A 65 -18.96 -0.70 -6.63
N ALA A 66 -18.24 -1.80 -6.89
CA ALA A 66 -17.95 -2.30 -8.24
C ALA A 66 -17.44 -1.20 -9.20
N GLN A 67 -16.65 -0.27 -8.66
CA GLN A 67 -16.06 0.82 -9.45
C GLN A 67 -14.92 0.27 -10.31
N MET A 68 -14.77 0.88 -11.49
CA MET A 68 -13.62 0.64 -12.34
C MET A 68 -12.62 1.77 -12.13
N LYS A 69 -11.35 1.40 -12.01
CA LYS A 69 -10.20 2.31 -11.99
C LYS A 69 -9.29 1.94 -13.14
N SER A 70 -8.52 2.91 -13.61
CA SER A 70 -7.58 2.66 -14.70
C SER A 70 -6.41 1.79 -14.24
N ASP A 71 -5.70 1.21 -15.19
CA ASP A 71 -4.42 0.56 -14.92
C ASP A 71 -3.38 1.53 -14.34
N ILE A 72 -3.47 2.81 -14.72
CA ILE A 72 -2.58 3.87 -14.23
C ILE A 72 -2.77 4.06 -12.72
N PHE A 73 -4.01 4.07 -12.24
CA PHE A 73 -4.31 4.14 -10.81
C PHE A 73 -3.66 2.99 -10.04
N TYR A 74 -3.78 1.75 -10.54
CA TYR A 74 -3.18 0.61 -9.88
C TYR A 74 -1.65 0.60 -9.96
N ARG A 75 -1.06 1.07 -11.06
CA ARG A 75 0.40 1.28 -11.17
C ARG A 75 0.89 2.33 -10.17
N ASN A 76 0.15 3.40 -9.98
CA ASN A 76 0.46 4.39 -8.94
C ASN A 76 0.44 3.77 -7.53
N ILE A 77 -0.50 2.87 -7.24
CA ILE A 77 -0.47 2.08 -5.99
C ILE A 77 0.79 1.21 -5.91
N LEU A 78 1.16 0.52 -6.99
CA LEU A 78 2.39 -0.30 -7.03
C LEU A 78 3.64 0.54 -6.77
N THR A 79 3.71 1.77 -7.28
CA THR A 79 4.80 2.71 -6.97
C THR A 79 4.89 3.01 -5.47
N VAL A 80 3.75 3.29 -4.82
CA VAL A 80 3.72 3.50 -3.36
C VAL A 80 4.07 2.22 -2.61
N PHE A 81 3.62 1.05 -3.08
CA PHE A 81 4.01 -0.22 -2.48
C PHE A 81 5.50 -0.48 -2.60
N ASP A 82 6.15 -0.14 -3.72
CA ASP A 82 7.58 -0.37 -3.87
C ASP A 82 8.40 0.43 -2.85
N LEU A 83 8.02 1.69 -2.65
CA LEU A 83 8.58 2.56 -1.63
C LEU A 83 8.46 1.92 -0.23
N LEU A 84 7.28 1.38 0.11
CA LEU A 84 7.05 0.72 1.39
C LEU A 84 7.74 -0.65 1.52
N LEU A 85 8.04 -1.32 0.41
CA LEU A 85 8.80 -2.57 0.35
C LEU A 85 10.32 -2.34 0.40
N LYS A 86 10.79 -1.16 -0.02
CA LYS A 86 12.19 -0.74 0.02
C LYS A 86 12.40 0.58 0.79
N PRO A 87 11.97 0.67 2.05
CA PRO A 87 12.19 1.92 2.75
C PRO A 87 13.69 2.06 3.00
N GLU A 88 14.28 3.18 2.59
CA GLU A 88 15.69 3.51 2.90
C GLU A 88 15.95 3.41 4.41
N LYS A 89 14.93 3.76 5.20
CA LYS A 89 14.93 3.66 6.66
C LYS A 89 13.71 2.89 7.13
N ARG A 90 13.92 1.86 7.96
CA ARG A 90 12.81 1.14 8.59
C ARG A 90 12.00 2.10 9.45
N PRO A 91 10.65 2.05 9.38
CA PRO A 91 9.80 2.82 10.26
C PRO A 91 10.18 2.53 11.72
N SER A 92 10.44 3.58 12.50
CA SER A 92 10.94 3.43 13.87
C SER A 92 10.41 4.46 14.87
N GLU A 93 10.02 5.64 14.39
CA GLU A 93 9.55 6.74 15.23
C GLU A 93 8.10 7.12 14.90
N PHE A 94 7.47 7.90 15.78
CA PHE A 94 6.17 8.53 15.53
C PHE A 94 6.40 9.98 15.13
N LEU A 95 5.76 10.44 14.05
CA LEU A 95 5.81 11.86 13.66
C LEU A 95 4.79 12.69 14.46
N GLY A 96 3.65 12.08 14.78
CA GLY A 96 2.63 12.64 15.65
C GLY A 96 3.02 12.56 17.12
N GLU A 97 2.07 12.90 17.98
CA GLU A 97 2.22 12.64 19.41
C GLU A 97 2.39 11.14 19.67
N LEU A 98 3.32 10.80 20.57
CA LEU A 98 3.54 9.42 20.98
C LEU A 98 2.23 8.83 21.52
N PRO A 99 1.65 7.79 20.88
CA PRO A 99 0.39 7.26 21.32
C PRO A 99 0.50 6.64 22.71
N LYS A 100 -0.55 6.78 23.52
CA LYS A 100 -0.60 6.16 24.85
C LYS A 100 -0.33 4.65 24.74
N PRO A 101 0.49 4.05 25.61
CA PRO A 101 0.68 2.61 25.65
C PRO A 101 -0.66 1.88 25.70
N LYS A 102 -0.80 0.81 24.93
CA LYS A 102 -2.03 0.00 24.76
C LYS A 102 -3.17 0.65 23.97
N SER A 103 -3.05 1.90 23.51
CA SER A 103 -4.00 2.46 22.53
C SER A 103 -3.99 1.66 21.22
N ASP A 104 -5.09 1.74 20.47
CA ASP A 104 -5.22 1.09 19.16
C ASP A 104 -4.12 1.55 18.20
N LEU A 105 -3.88 2.87 18.11
CA LEU A 105 -2.82 3.43 17.28
C LEU A 105 -1.44 2.88 17.68
N TYR A 106 -1.14 2.76 18.97
CA TYR A 106 0.10 2.15 19.44
C TYR A 106 0.24 0.69 19.02
N ARG A 107 -0.86 -0.09 19.06
CA ARG A 107 -0.86 -1.52 18.67
C ARG A 107 -0.69 -1.69 17.16
N TYR A 108 -1.42 -0.90 16.38
CA TYR A 108 -1.47 -1.02 14.93
C TYR A 108 -0.24 -0.44 14.23
N SER A 109 0.45 0.51 14.86
CA SER A 109 1.67 1.09 14.30
C SER A 109 2.92 0.27 14.59
N LYS A 110 2.84 -0.85 15.33
CA LYS A 110 4.01 -1.72 15.56
C LYS A 110 4.48 -2.35 14.25
N CYS A 111 5.80 -2.45 14.05
CA CYS A 111 6.37 -3.05 12.84
C CYS A 111 5.82 -4.44 12.50
N SER A 112 5.64 -5.32 13.49
CA SER A 112 5.04 -6.64 13.24
C SER A 112 3.62 -6.52 12.69
N HIS A 113 2.79 -5.68 13.30
CA HIS A 113 1.43 -5.43 12.82
C HIS A 113 1.44 -4.80 11.43
N LEU A 114 2.28 -3.80 11.19
CA LEU A 114 2.42 -3.15 9.88
C LEU A 114 2.78 -4.17 8.78
N ARG A 115 3.64 -5.14 9.06
CA ARG A 115 3.98 -6.21 8.09
C ARG A 115 2.77 -7.08 7.76
N HIS A 116 1.99 -7.50 8.75
CA HIS A 116 0.75 -8.26 8.52
C HIS A 116 -0.29 -7.42 7.79
N TYR A 117 -0.48 -6.18 8.23
CA TYR A 117 -1.44 -5.27 7.61
C TYR A 117 -1.07 -4.99 6.16
N PHE A 118 0.21 -4.80 5.85
CA PHE A 118 0.66 -4.61 4.49
C PHE A 118 0.36 -5.83 3.60
N THR A 119 0.53 -7.05 4.10
CA THR A 119 0.08 -8.25 3.37
C THR A 119 -1.42 -8.21 3.10
N GLN A 120 -2.25 -7.78 4.06
CA GLN A 120 -3.68 -7.65 3.84
C GLN A 120 -4.01 -6.58 2.79
N VAL A 121 -3.29 -5.46 2.76
CA VAL A 121 -3.45 -4.45 1.71
C VAL A 121 -3.08 -5.01 0.33
N TRP A 122 -2.01 -5.81 0.24
CA TRP A 122 -1.65 -6.54 -0.98
C TRP A 122 -2.74 -7.51 -1.44
N VAL A 123 -3.34 -8.27 -0.51
CA VAL A 123 -4.48 -9.14 -0.82
C VAL A 123 -5.67 -8.32 -1.33
N SER A 124 -6.03 -7.21 -0.67
CA SER A 124 -7.07 -6.30 -1.16
C SER A 124 -6.76 -5.77 -2.56
N PHE A 125 -5.51 -5.43 -2.85
CA PHE A 125 -5.08 -4.97 -4.16
C PHE A 125 -5.30 -6.06 -5.22
N LEU A 126 -4.83 -7.29 -4.97
CA LEU A 126 -4.94 -8.40 -5.92
C LEU A 126 -6.38 -8.92 -6.10
N ASN A 127 -7.26 -8.66 -5.12
CA ASN A 127 -8.69 -8.94 -5.21
C ASN A 127 -9.46 -7.93 -6.10
N ASN A 128 -8.85 -6.80 -6.49
CA ASN A 128 -9.47 -5.89 -7.45
C ASN A 128 -9.44 -6.47 -8.86
N LYS A 129 -10.30 -5.94 -9.74
CA LYS A 129 -10.31 -6.29 -11.18
C LYS A 129 -9.14 -5.60 -11.88
N LEU A 130 -7.95 -6.20 -11.76
CA LEU A 130 -6.73 -5.76 -12.43
C LEU A 130 -6.66 -6.33 -13.85
N SER A 131 -6.07 -5.57 -14.78
CA SER A 131 -5.63 -6.13 -16.06
C SER A 131 -4.48 -7.13 -15.85
N ASP A 132 -4.25 -7.99 -16.83
CA ASP A 132 -3.17 -8.99 -16.77
C ASP A 132 -1.79 -8.32 -16.69
N ASP A 133 -1.60 -7.19 -17.38
CA ASP A 133 -0.35 -6.42 -17.34
C ASP A 133 -0.04 -5.93 -15.91
N VAL A 134 -1.03 -5.33 -15.25
CA VAL A 134 -0.87 -4.83 -13.88
C VAL A 134 -0.67 -5.99 -12.90
N ARG A 135 -1.37 -7.11 -13.10
CA ARG A 135 -1.22 -8.30 -12.25
C ARG A 135 0.17 -8.92 -12.39
N LEU A 136 0.69 -9.04 -13.61
CA LEU A 136 2.05 -9.54 -13.87
C LEU A 136 3.10 -8.60 -13.27
N GLU A 137 2.92 -7.28 -13.43
CA GLU A 137 3.77 -6.27 -12.83
C GLU A 137 3.81 -6.40 -11.30
N ALA A 138 2.64 -6.49 -10.67
CA ALA A 138 2.49 -6.70 -9.22
C ALA A 138 3.26 -7.94 -8.71
N VAL A 139 3.16 -9.07 -9.43
CA VAL A 139 3.90 -10.29 -9.06
C VAL A 139 5.41 -10.14 -9.25
N ARG A 140 5.86 -9.42 -10.28
CA ARG A 140 7.29 -9.08 -10.44
C ARG A 140 7.81 -8.22 -9.28
N PHE A 141 7.02 -7.27 -8.78
CA PHE A 141 7.38 -6.49 -7.59
C PHE A 141 7.62 -7.41 -6.38
N LEU A 142 6.73 -8.38 -6.14
CA LEU A 142 6.86 -9.32 -5.03
C LEU A 142 8.06 -10.27 -5.19
N GLY A 143 8.27 -10.82 -6.38
CA GLY A 143 9.31 -11.82 -6.68
C GLY A 143 10.75 -11.32 -6.52
N ASN A 144 11.00 -10.00 -6.58
CA ASN A 144 12.34 -9.40 -6.49
C ASN A 144 12.93 -9.36 -5.06
N GLY A 145 12.74 -10.41 -4.26
CA GLY A 145 13.23 -10.49 -2.87
C GLY A 145 12.51 -9.56 -1.89
N ARG A 146 11.41 -8.94 -2.31
CA ARG A 146 10.70 -7.89 -1.56
C ARG A 146 9.70 -8.43 -0.54
N MET A 147 9.33 -9.71 -0.65
CA MET A 147 8.41 -10.40 0.25
C MET A 147 8.88 -10.44 1.71
N ASN A 148 10.16 -10.23 2.01
CA ASN A 148 10.68 -10.21 3.39
C ASN A 148 10.05 -9.12 4.28
N ARG A 149 9.43 -8.10 3.68
CA ARG A 149 8.69 -7.05 4.38
C ARG A 149 7.23 -7.40 4.66
N LEU A 150 6.72 -8.44 4.03
CA LEU A 150 5.39 -8.95 4.30
C LEU A 150 5.44 -9.97 5.43
N ALA A 151 4.29 -10.24 6.05
CA ALA A 151 4.08 -11.38 6.92
C ALA A 151 3.05 -12.32 6.27
N GLU A 152 3.03 -13.61 6.61
CA GLU A 152 2.00 -14.55 6.10
C GLU A 152 1.86 -14.55 4.56
N ILE A 153 2.98 -14.50 3.84
CA ILE A 153 3.05 -14.42 2.36
C ILE A 153 2.18 -15.49 1.66
N ARG A 154 1.95 -16.64 2.31
CA ARG A 154 1.02 -17.68 1.85
C ARG A 154 -0.38 -17.17 1.49
N LEU A 155 -0.83 -16.06 2.08
CA LEU A 155 -2.13 -15.44 1.76
C LEU A 155 -2.19 -14.89 0.33
N LEU A 156 -1.05 -14.74 -0.34
CA LEU A 156 -0.97 -14.29 -1.73
C LEU A 156 -0.99 -15.46 -2.74
N ALA A 157 -0.94 -16.71 -2.26
CA ALA A 157 -0.75 -17.89 -3.10
C ALA A 157 -1.86 -18.03 -4.17
N ASP A 158 -3.12 -17.83 -3.78
CA ASP A 158 -4.28 -17.95 -4.68
C ASP A 158 -4.26 -16.93 -5.83
N HIS A 159 -3.51 -15.84 -5.68
CA HIS A 159 -3.33 -14.83 -6.73
C HIS A 159 -2.08 -15.04 -7.59
N ILE A 160 -1.06 -15.70 -7.03
CA ILE A 160 0.25 -15.86 -7.67
C ILE A 160 0.34 -17.18 -8.43
N ILE A 161 -0.12 -18.29 -7.84
CA ILE A 161 -0.01 -19.63 -8.44
C ILE A 161 -0.67 -19.71 -9.83
N PRO A 162 -1.91 -19.18 -10.03
CA PRO A 162 -2.57 -19.28 -11.34
C PRO A 162 -1.85 -18.56 -12.50
N ILE A 163 -0.90 -17.67 -12.20
CA ILE A 163 -0.08 -17.01 -13.23
C ILE A 163 0.98 -17.96 -13.79
N PHE A 164 1.53 -18.83 -12.95
CA PHE A 164 2.57 -19.79 -13.32
C PHE A 164 2.00 -21.15 -13.73
N ASP A 165 0.84 -21.51 -13.19
CA ASP A 165 0.10 -22.73 -13.51
C ASP A 165 -1.36 -22.36 -13.83
N PRO A 166 -1.61 -21.77 -15.02
CA PRO A 166 -2.95 -21.41 -15.42
C PRO A 166 -3.77 -22.67 -15.66
N ASP A 167 -4.93 -22.75 -15.01
CA ASP A 167 -5.84 -23.87 -15.16
C ASP A 167 -6.12 -24.12 -16.66
N PRO A 168 -5.86 -25.34 -17.18
CA PRO A 168 -6.05 -25.66 -18.59
C PRO A 168 -7.49 -25.40 -19.08
N GLU A 169 -8.48 -25.38 -18.19
CA GLU A 169 -9.88 -25.06 -18.52
C GLU A 169 -10.18 -23.55 -18.63
N ASN A 170 -9.30 -22.69 -18.13
CA ASN A 170 -9.46 -21.22 -18.15
C ASN A 170 -8.80 -20.54 -19.36
N LYS A 171 -8.47 -21.32 -20.40
CA LYS A 171 -7.98 -20.78 -21.67
C LYS A 171 -9.10 -20.02 -22.38
N LEU A 172 -9.18 -18.73 -22.11
CA LEU A 172 -9.77 -17.68 -22.96
C LEU A 172 -11.10 -18.09 -23.61
N SER A 173 -12.18 -18.01 -22.83
CA SER A 173 -13.52 -17.76 -23.37
C SER A 173 -13.73 -16.27 -23.61
#